data_AF-U4KGK9-F1
#
_entry.id   AF-U4KGK9-F1
#
_cell.length_a   1.000
_cell.length_b   1.000
_cell.length_c   1.000
_cell.angle_alpha   90.00
_cell.angle_beta   90.00
_cell.angle_gamma   90.00
#
_symmetry.space_group_name_H-M   'P 1'
#
loop_
_entity.id
_entity.type
_entity.pdbx_description
1 polymer ?
#
loop_
_entity_poly.entity_id
_entity_poly.type
_entity_poly.pdbx_seq_one_letter_code
_entity_poly.pdbx_strand_id
1 'polypeptide(L)' 'MLTKLFVNAQLAFENFKKDERGVTAIEYAIIAVAISGVVFTVFKDSGPLKAALDAAMTKITSNITNVSK' A
#
# COMPACT_ATOMS: atom_id res chain seq x y z
N MET A 1 24.54 -13.87 -42.18
CA MET A 1 24.09 -14.49 -40.90
C MET A 1 24.70 -13.80 -39.68
N LEU A 2 26.02 -13.59 -39.63
CA LEU A 2 26.71 -12.94 -38.51
C LEU A 2 26.25 -11.48 -38.24
N THR A 3 26.00 -10.70 -39.29
CA THR A 3 25.46 -9.33 -39.15
C THR A 3 24.07 -9.30 -38.52
N LYS A 4 23.18 -10.25 -38.90
CA LYS A 4 21.86 -10.39 -38.29
C LYS A 4 21.96 -10.77 -36.81
N LEU A 5 22.89 -11.66 -36.47
CA LEU A 5 23.18 -12.03 -35.08
C LEU A 5 23.68 -10.82 -34.27
N PHE A 6 24.61 -10.04 -34.83
CA PHE A 6 25.15 -8.82 -34.22
C PHE A 6 24.06 -7.78 -33.96
N VAL A 7 23.21 -7.51 -34.96
CA VAL A 7 22.08 -6.57 -34.81
C VAL A 7 21.09 -7.05 -33.75
N ASN A 8 20.74 -8.34 -33.74
CA ASN A 8 19.83 -8.90 -32.73
C ASN A 8 20.42 -8.82 -31.31
N ALA A 9 21.72 -9.06 -31.16
CA ALA A 9 22.41 -8.92 -29.87
C ALA A 9 22.40 -7.45 -29.40
N GLN A 10 22.70 -6.50 -30.29
CA GLN A 10 22.65 -5.07 -29.97
C GLN A 10 21.24 -4.63 -29.55
N LEU A 11 20.19 -5.09 -30.25
CA LEU A 11 18.80 -4.80 -29.91
C LEU A 11 18.41 -5.39 -28.54
N ALA A 12 18.89 -6.59 -28.21
CA ALA A 12 18.64 -7.20 -26.91
C ALA A 12 19.26 -6.37 -25.77
N PHE A 13 20.48 -5.86 -25.95
CA PHE A 13 21.12 -4.97 -24.96
C PHE A 13 20.40 -3.63 -24.82
N GLU A 14 19.97 -3.02 -25.93
CA GLU A 14 19.19 -1.78 -25.89
C GLU A 14 17.84 -1.96 -25.18
N ASN A 15 17.17 -3.09 -25.42
CA ASN A 15 15.91 -3.42 -24.74
C ASN A 15 16.13 -3.70 -23.25
N PHE A 16 17.21 -4.40 -22.89
CA PHE A 16 17.55 -4.66 -21.49
C PHE A 16 17.92 -3.38 -20.74
N LYS A 17 18.67 -2.48 -21.36
CA LYS A 17 19.01 -1.17 -20.77
C LYS A 17 17.76 -0.30 -20.52
N LYS A 18 16.72 -0.46 -21.34
CA LYS A 18 15.44 0.24 -21.22
C LYS A 18 14.41 -0.53 -20.38
N ASP A 19 14.78 -1.68 -19.82
CA ASP A 19 13.86 -2.46 -19.00
C ASP A 19 13.76 -1.87 -17.59
N GLU A 20 12.74 -1.06 -17.39
CA GLU A 20 12.46 -0.42 -16.10
C GLU A 20 11.58 -1.30 -15.20
N ARG A 21 11.15 -2.49 -15.64
CA ARG A 21 10.21 -3.34 -14.88
C ARG A 21 10.76 -3.73 -13.52
N GLY A 22 12.07 -3.92 -13.41
CA GLY A 22 12.76 -4.19 -12.13
C GLY A 22 12.77 -2.99 -11.18
N VAL A 23 12.95 -1.79 -11.71
CA VAL A 23 12.94 -0.53 -10.93
C VAL A 23 11.51 -0.23 -10.46
N THR A 24 10.53 -0.39 -11.35
CA THR A 24 9.11 -0.23 -11.00
C THR A 24 8.66 -1.25 -9.93
N ALA A 25 9.17 -2.48 -9.96
CA ALA A 25 8.84 -3.48 -8.96
C ALA A 25 9.33 -3.08 -7.55
N ILE A 26 10.55 -2.53 -7.42
CA ILE A 26 11.08 -2.11 -6.11
C ILE A 26 10.34 -0.86 -5.59
N GLU A 27 9.93 0.05 -6.47
CA GLU A 27 9.10 1.21 -6.11
C GLU A 27 7.76 0.76 -5.52
N TYR A 28 7.04 -0.13 -6.21
CA TYR A 28 5.78 -0.67 -5.71
C TYR A 28 5.95 -1.47 -4.40
N ALA A 29 7.07 -2.18 -4.22
CA ALA A 29 7.34 -2.88 -2.98
C ALA A 29 7.47 -1.91 -1.79
N ILE A 30 8.17 -0.79 -1.97
CA ILE A 30 8.31 0.24 -0.92
C ILE A 30 6.95 0.92 -0.64
N ILE A 31 6.17 1.23 -1.68
CA ILE A 31 4.81 1.77 -1.52
C ILE A 31 3.93 0.81 -0.71
N ALA A 32 4.00 -0.50 -1.00
CA ALA A 32 3.23 -1.50 -0.26
C ALA A 32 3.61 -1.54 1.23
N VAL A 33 4.90 -1.43 1.56
CA VAL A 33 5.37 -1.32 2.95
C VAL A 33 4.78 -0.09 3.63
N ALA A 34 4.83 1.09 2.97
CA ALA A 34 4.26 2.31 3.53
C ALA A 34 2.74 2.19 3.78
N ILE A 35 1.98 1.67 2.80
CA ILE A 35 0.54 1.44 2.93
C ILE A 35 0.25 0.48 4.09
N SER A 36 0.99 -0.62 4.19
CA SER A 36 0.81 -1.59 5.28
C SER A 36 1.00 -0.96 6.66
N GLY A 37 1.98 -0.06 6.82
CA GLY A 37 2.20 0.68 8.06
C GLY A 37 1.02 1.58 8.41
N VAL A 38 0.48 2.31 7.43
CA VAL A 38 -0.71 3.15 7.63
C VAL A 38 -1.92 2.29 8.02
N VAL A 39 -2.20 1.22 7.28
CA VAL A 39 -3.32 0.31 7.59
C VAL A 39 -3.15 -0.30 8.98
N PHE A 40 -1.96 -0.78 9.33
CA PHE A 40 -1.68 -1.34 10.65
C PHE A 40 -1.94 -0.31 11.77
N THR A 41 -1.45 0.92 11.62
CA THR A 41 -1.63 1.96 12.65
C THR A 41 -3.09 2.37 12.84
N VAL A 42 -3.87 2.45 11.76
CA VAL A 42 -5.28 2.84 11.79
C VAL A 42 -6.15 1.73 12.41
N PHE A 43 -5.89 0.47 12.05
CA PHE A 43 -6.76 -0.67 12.36
C PHE A 43 -6.32 -1.52 13.56
N LYS A 44 -5.17 -1.25 14.18
CA LYS A 44 -4.78 -1.95 15.43
C LYS A 44 -5.82 -1.77 16.55
N ASP A 45 -5.83 -2.65 17.54
CA ASP A 45 -6.77 -2.61 18.68
C ASP A 45 -6.70 -1.31 19.51
N SER A 46 -5.56 -0.64 19.49
CA SER A 46 -5.36 0.69 20.09
C SER A 46 -5.28 1.80 19.03
N GLY A 47 -5.92 1.57 17.88
CA GLY A 47 -5.90 2.43 16.73
C GLY A 47 -6.93 3.56 16.83
N PRO A 48 -6.71 4.66 16.09
CA PRO A 48 -7.59 5.82 16.11
C PRO A 48 -9.01 5.48 15.64
N LEU A 49 -9.17 4.54 14.70
CA LEU A 49 -10.49 4.15 14.20
C LEU A 49 -11.33 3.49 15.30
N LYS A 50 -10.77 2.50 16.01
CA LYS A 50 -11.48 1.85 17.11
C LYS A 50 -11.80 2.85 18.22
N ALA A 51 -10.85 3.71 18.59
CA ALA A 51 -11.08 4.74 19.60
C ALA A 51 -12.26 5.67 19.23
N ALA A 52 -12.35 6.09 17.97
CA ALA A 52 -13.44 6.93 17.48
C ALA A 52 -14.80 6.20 17.52
N LEU A 53 -14.82 4.93 17.12
CA LEU A 53 -16.03 4.10 17.16
C LEU A 53 -16.49 3.85 18.60
N ASP A 54 -15.58 3.50 19.51
CA ASP A 54 -15.87 3.29 20.93
C ASP A 54 -16.43 4.57 21.57
N ALA A 55 -15.85 5.74 21.24
CA ALA A 55 -16.32 7.03 21.71
C ALA A 55 -17.73 7.36 21.19
N ALA A 56 -17.99 7.11 19.90
CA ALA A 56 -19.30 7.33 19.30
C ALA A 56 -20.37 6.41 19.94
N MET A 57 -20.07 5.13 20.10
CA MET A 57 -20.97 4.17 20.73
C MET A 57 -21.24 4.53 22.20
N THR A 58 -20.20 4.91 22.95
CA THR A 58 -20.35 5.38 24.34
C THR A 58 -21.29 6.58 24.42
N LYS A 59 -21.18 7.54 23.49
CA LYS A 59 -22.05 8.71 23.44
C LYS A 59 -23.51 8.34 23.17
N ILE A 60 -23.74 7.39 22.26
CA ILE A 60 -25.08 6.87 21.96
C ILE A 60 -25.67 6.19 23.20
N THR A 61 -24.92 5.27 23.83
CA THR A 61 -25.36 4.55 25.03
C THR A 61 -25.66 5.51 26.19
N SER A 62 -24.83 6.53 26.38
CA SER A 62 -25.05 7.57 27.39
C SER A 62 -26.35 8.33 27.14
N ASN A 63 -26.59 8.80 25.91
CA ASN A 63 -27.82 9.51 25.57
C ASN A 63 -29.08 8.66 25.78
N ILE A 64 -29.05 7.37 25.40
CA ILE A 64 -30.18 6.45 25.61
C ILE A 64 -30.43 6.25 27.11
N THR A 65 -29.37 6.04 27.89
CA THR A 65 -29.47 5.81 29.34
C THR A 65 -30.00 7.04 30.06
N ASN A 66 -29.59 8.24 29.65
CA ASN A 66 -30.02 9.49 30.26
C ASN A 66 -31.49 9.82 29.97
N VAL A 67 -32.03 9.40 28.82
CA VAL A 67 -33.46 9.56 28.49
C VAL A 67 -34.32 8.51 29.19
N SER A 68 -33.74 7.36 29.54
CA SER A 68 -34.44 6.26 30.22
C SER A 68 -34.50 6.41 31.75
N LYS A 69 -33.92 7.48 32.30
CA LYS A 69 -33.99 7.87 33.72
C LYS A 69 -34.90 9.07 33.89
#